data_AF-A0A954IT79-F1
#
_entry.id   AF-A0A954IT79-F1
#
_cell.length_a   1.000
_cell.length_b   1.000
_cell.length_c   1.000
_cell.angle_alpha   90.00
_cell.angle_beta   90.00
_cell.angle_gamma   90.00
#
_symmetry.space_group_name_H-M   'P 1'
#
loop_
_entity.id
_entity.type
_entity.pdbx_description
1 polymer ?
#
loop_
_entity_poly.entity_id
_entity_poly.type
_entity_poly.pdbx_seq_one_letter_code
_entity_poly.pdbx_strand_id
1 'polypeptide(L)'
;MNLPPQVLEDTLKCWITHELELTVDEATFQPVALDGEILCGALRNFYPAVHLLAAVDHQTGCVLSQKAVDQKTNEHKAVMELLKTLVCEGRVIVGNLMFRQRDLCETIGNSGRNFIFQVNENQPNLLRNIQHEFAADGVAFSPLGPKTAPKGAAYPSAS
;
A
#
# COMPACT_ATOMS: atom_id res chain seq x y z
N MET A 1 -8.97 -34.64 0.86
CA MET A 1 -7.87 -33.97 1.57
C MET A 1 -8.41 -32.64 2.07
N ASN A 2 -8.40 -32.38 3.38
CA ASN A 2 -8.97 -31.16 3.97
C ASN A 2 -7.81 -30.27 4.45
N LEU A 3 -7.28 -29.44 3.55
CA LEU A 3 -6.18 -28.53 3.86
C LEU A 3 -6.78 -27.25 4.48
N PRO A 4 -6.32 -26.79 5.66
CA PRO A 4 -6.79 -25.53 6.22
C PRO A 4 -6.46 -24.37 5.27
N PRO A 5 -7.40 -23.42 5.03
CA PRO A 5 -7.18 -22.31 4.09
C PRO A 5 -5.93 -21.48 4.40
N GLN A 6 -5.62 -21.27 5.69
CA GLN A 6 -4.43 -20.54 6.11
C GLN A 6 -3.14 -21.26 5.70
N VAL A 7 -3.10 -22.59 5.80
CA VAL A 7 -1.92 -23.38 5.43
C VAL A 7 -1.70 -23.32 3.92
N LEU A 8 -2.78 -23.36 3.12
CA LEU A 8 -2.68 -23.19 1.68
C LEU A 8 -2.12 -21.80 1.32
N GLU A 9 -2.68 -20.75 1.92
CA GLU A 9 -2.25 -19.37 1.70
C GLU A 9 -0.78 -19.17 2.03
N ASP A 10 -0.35 -19.60 3.22
CA ASP A 10 1.02 -19.45 3.67
C ASP A 10 2.00 -20.22 2.76
N THR A 11 1.59 -21.40 2.28
CA THR A 11 2.39 -22.21 1.35
C THR A 11 2.52 -21.54 -0.02
N LEU A 12 1.42 -21.07 -0.59
CA LEU A 12 1.42 -20.38 -1.89
C LEU A 12 2.24 -19.11 -1.84
N LYS A 13 2.07 -18.31 -0.78
CA LYS A 13 2.86 -17.10 -0.54
C LYS A 13 4.35 -17.40 -0.49
N CYS A 14 4.74 -18.43 0.27
CA CYS A 14 6.15 -18.82 0.38
C CYS A 14 6.72 -19.23 -0.99
N TRP A 15 5.98 -20.05 -1.73
CA TRP A 15 6.38 -20.50 -3.07
C TRP A 15 6.51 -19.34 -4.07
N ILE A 16 5.49 -18.48 -4.17
CA ILE A 16 5.49 -17.31 -5.07
C ILE A 16 6.65 -16.37 -4.75
N THR A 17 6.88 -16.08 -3.46
CA THR A 17 7.96 -15.19 -3.03
C THR A 17 9.33 -15.78 -3.36
N HIS A 18 9.47 -17.11 -3.25
CA HIS A 18 10.71 -17.81 -3.59
C HIS A 18 10.97 -17.83 -5.10
N GLU A 19 9.99 -18.25 -5.90
CA GLU A 19 10.13 -18.44 -7.35
C GLU A 19 10.27 -17.13 -8.12
N LEU A 20 9.54 -16.10 -7.72
CA LEU A 20 9.55 -14.83 -8.45
C LEU A 20 10.77 -13.98 -8.13
N GLU A 21 11.67 -14.45 -7.25
CA GLU A 21 12.84 -13.72 -6.76
C GLU A 21 12.50 -12.23 -6.64
N LEU A 22 11.45 -11.91 -5.88
CA LEU A 22 10.89 -10.56 -5.82
C LEU A 22 11.92 -9.60 -5.21
N THR A 23 12.91 -9.21 -6.01
CA THR A 23 14.00 -8.34 -5.64
C THR A 23 13.41 -6.95 -5.61
N VAL A 24 13.40 -6.38 -4.42
CA VAL A 24 13.12 -4.98 -4.24
C VAL A 24 14.37 -4.24 -4.69
N ASP A 25 14.31 -3.65 -5.88
CA ASP A 25 15.32 -2.67 -6.28
C ASP A 25 15.01 -1.37 -5.53
N GLU A 26 15.89 -0.97 -4.60
CA GLU A 26 15.74 0.29 -3.87
C GLU A 26 15.70 1.52 -4.79
N ALA A 27 16.17 1.41 -6.03
CA ALA A 27 16.07 2.47 -7.03
C ALA A 27 14.69 2.56 -7.69
N THR A 28 13.84 1.54 -7.57
CA THR A 28 12.48 1.51 -8.15
C THR A 28 11.42 1.15 -7.13
N PHE A 29 10.50 2.08 -6.89
CA PHE A 29 9.32 1.82 -6.08
C PHE A 29 8.42 0.79 -6.75
N GLN A 30 8.26 -0.39 -6.12
CA GLN A 30 7.34 -1.42 -6.59
C GLN A 30 5.94 -1.22 -5.96
N PRO A 31 4.89 -0.95 -6.76
CA PRO A 31 3.56 -0.75 -6.23
C PRO A 31 2.90 -2.07 -5.85
N VAL A 32 2.30 -2.10 -4.65
CA VAL A 32 1.43 -3.18 -4.17
C VAL A 32 0.04 -2.63 -3.97
N ALA A 33 -0.92 -3.16 -4.73
CA ALA A 33 -2.32 -2.79 -4.62
C ALA A 33 -2.99 -3.55 -3.46
N LEU A 34 -3.73 -2.83 -2.62
CA LEU A 34 -4.67 -3.38 -1.67
C LEU A 34 -6.07 -3.27 -2.23
N ASP A 35 -6.77 -4.39 -2.33
CA ASP A 35 -8.16 -4.41 -2.79
C ASP A 35 -8.99 -5.50 -2.12
N GLY A 36 -10.27 -5.19 -1.91
CA GLY A 36 -11.26 -6.08 -1.32
C GLY A 36 -12.21 -6.63 -2.39
N GLU A 37 -12.21 -7.94 -2.60
CA GLU A 37 -13.12 -8.61 -3.52
C GLU A 37 -14.08 -9.55 -2.78
N ILE A 38 -15.35 -9.54 -3.21
CA ILE A 38 -16.34 -10.51 -2.76
C ILE A 38 -16.35 -11.68 -3.75
N LEU A 39 -15.99 -12.88 -3.28
CA LEU A 39 -15.91 -14.07 -4.13
C LEU A 39 -17.32 -14.58 -4.48
N CYS A 40 -17.77 -14.24 -5.67
CA CYS A 40 -19.02 -14.75 -6.26
C CYS A 40 -18.91 -16.26 -6.51
N GLY A 41 -19.82 -17.06 -5.93
CA GLY A 41 -19.82 -18.52 -6.06
C GLY A 41 -19.31 -19.29 -4.83
N ALA A 42 -18.80 -18.60 -3.82
CA ALA A 42 -18.50 -19.17 -2.50
C ALA A 42 -19.75 -19.38 -1.63
N LEU A 43 -20.95 -19.12 -2.16
CA LEU A 43 -22.21 -19.36 -1.49
C LEU A 43 -22.35 -20.87 -1.21
N ARG A 44 -22.12 -21.26 0.04
CA ARG A 44 -22.61 -22.54 0.55
C ARG A 44 -23.99 -22.29 1.14
N ASN A 45 -24.90 -23.26 1.02
CA ASN A 45 -26.20 -23.16 1.68
C ASN A 45 -25.99 -22.71 3.14
N PHE A 46 -26.59 -21.58 3.52
CA PHE A 46 -26.54 -20.95 4.85
C PHE A 46 -25.25 -20.21 5.25
N TYR A 47 -24.25 -20.04 4.36
CA TYR A 47 -23.05 -19.23 4.63
C TYR A 47 -22.95 -18.03 3.68
N PRO A 48 -22.62 -16.83 4.18
CA PRO A 48 -22.48 -15.64 3.34
C PRO A 48 -21.23 -15.72 2.45
N ALA A 49 -21.23 -14.91 1.40
CA ALA A 49 -20.11 -14.80 0.48
C ALA A 49 -18.81 -14.45 1.23
N VAL A 50 -17.71 -15.05 0.78
CA VAL A 50 -16.38 -14.78 1.34
C VAL A 50 -15.88 -13.45 0.79
N HIS A 51 -15.64 -12.50 1.68
CA HIS A 51 -14.98 -11.24 1.35
C HIS A 51 -13.48 -11.40 1.62
N LEU A 52 -12.65 -11.24 0.59
CA LEU A 52 -11.20 -11.34 0.65
C LEU A 52 -10.58 -9.99 0.40
N LEU A 53 -9.63 -9.62 1.25
CA LEU A 53 -8.72 -8.52 1.02
C LEU A 53 -7.39 -9.08 0.53
N ALA A 54 -6.90 -8.62 -0.62
CA ALA A 54 -5.65 -9.06 -1.21
C ALA A 54 -4.64 -7.91 -1.32
N ALA A 55 -3.36 -8.26 -1.14
CA ALA A 55 -2.22 -7.45 -1.53
C ALA A 55 -1.62 -8.03 -2.82
N VAL A 56 -1.69 -7.28 -3.91
CA VAL A 56 -1.30 -7.72 -5.24
C VAL A 56 -0.09 -6.92 -5.70
N ASP A 57 0.96 -7.62 -6.10
CA ASP A 57 2.12 -7.00 -6.74
C ASP A 57 1.73 -6.53 -8.14
N HIS A 58 1.89 -5.24 -8.42
CA HIS A 58 1.41 -4.67 -9.68
C HIS A 58 2.30 -5.05 -10.88
N GLN A 59 3.55 -5.44 -10.66
CA GLN A 59 4.47 -5.82 -11.73
C GLN A 59 4.17 -7.22 -12.26
N THR A 60 3.93 -8.16 -11.34
CA THR A 60 3.72 -9.58 -11.64
C THR A 60 2.25 -9.97 -11.70
N GLY A 61 1.37 -9.18 -11.08
CA GLY A 61 -0.04 -9.52 -10.89
C GLY A 61 -0.27 -10.58 -9.80
N CYS A 62 0.77 -10.98 -9.07
CA CYS A 62 0.67 -12.03 -8.07
C CYS A 62 0.12 -11.52 -6.73
N VAL A 63 -0.72 -12.34 -6.10
CA VAL A 63 -1.18 -12.09 -4.73
C VAL A 63 -0.05 -12.44 -3.76
N LEU A 64 0.52 -11.42 -3.12
CA LEU A 64 1.59 -11.55 -2.14
C LEU A 64 1.08 -12.01 -0.78
N SER A 65 -0.15 -11.65 -0.45
CA SER A 65 -0.85 -12.07 0.76
C SER A 65 -2.31 -11.74 0.62
N GLN A 66 -3.20 -12.60 1.09
CA GLN A 66 -4.61 -12.25 1.25
C GLN A 66 -5.14 -12.60 2.64
N LYS A 67 -6.27 -12.00 3.00
CA LYS A 67 -6.96 -12.25 4.26
C LYS A 67 -8.47 -12.17 4.09
N ALA A 68 -9.18 -13.14 4.65
CA ALA A 68 -10.64 -13.07 4.73
C ALA A 68 -11.07 -11.96 5.70
N VAL A 69 -12.02 -11.14 5.26
CA VAL A 69 -12.67 -10.12 6.07
C VAL A 69 -13.83 -10.79 6.80
N ASP A 70 -13.74 -10.85 8.13
CA ASP A 70 -14.82 -11.37 8.98
C ASP A 70 -16.10 -10.55 8.84
N GLN A 71 -17.27 -11.18 8.92
CA GLN A 71 -18.57 -10.51 8.82
C GLN A 71 -18.80 -9.42 9.88
N LYS A 72 -18.14 -9.54 11.03
CA LYS A 72 -18.22 -8.59 12.15
C LYS A 72 -17.12 -7.53 12.09
N THR A 73 -16.23 -7.61 11.10
CA THR A 73 -15.12 -6.68 10.91
C THR A 73 -15.26 -5.93 9.59
N ASN A 74 -14.31 -5.04 9.33
CA ASN A 74 -14.23 -4.29 8.08
C ASN A 74 -12.85 -4.45 7.45
N GLU A 75 -12.73 -4.05 6.18
CA GLU A 75 -11.47 -4.12 5.43
C GLU A 75 -10.33 -3.39 6.13
N HIS A 76 -10.60 -2.26 6.79
CA HIS A 76 -9.59 -1.51 7.54
C HIS A 76 -8.85 -2.38 8.58
N LYS A 77 -9.60 -3.08 9.43
CA LYS A 77 -9.00 -3.99 10.41
C LYS A 77 -8.28 -5.15 9.73
N ALA A 78 -8.82 -5.66 8.63
CA ALA A 78 -8.18 -6.73 7.87
C ALA A 78 -6.84 -6.28 7.25
N VAL A 79 -6.77 -5.06 6.69
CA VAL A 79 -5.53 -4.45 6.18
C VAL A 79 -4.51 -4.30 7.29
N MET A 80 -4.92 -3.79 8.45
CA MET A 80 -4.02 -3.61 9.60
C MET A 80 -3.39 -4.93 10.05
N GLU A 81 -4.08 -6.06 9.88
CA GLU A 81 -3.50 -7.38 10.14
C GLU A 81 -2.66 -7.89 8.96
N LEU A 82 -3.09 -7.66 7.73
CA LEU A 82 -2.36 -8.04 6.51
C LEU A 82 -0.98 -7.35 6.44
N LEU A 83 -0.90 -6.06 6.81
CA LEU A 83 0.35 -5.28 6.81
C LEU A 83 1.41 -5.81 7.78
N LYS A 84 1.02 -6.60 8.79
CA LYS A 84 1.96 -7.25 9.72
C LYS A 84 2.68 -8.43 9.07
N THR A 85 2.06 -9.06 8.08
CA THR A 85 2.61 -10.26 7.42
C THR A 85 3.15 -9.95 6.03
N LEU A 86 2.85 -8.79 5.47
CA LEU A 86 3.29 -8.37 4.14
C LEU A 86 4.74 -7.84 4.19
N VAL A 87 5.60 -8.45 3.38
CA VAL A 87 6.98 -7.97 3.16
C VAL A 87 6.92 -6.79 2.21
N CYS A 88 7.16 -5.58 2.73
CA CYS A 88 6.93 -4.32 2.00
C CYS A 88 8.13 -3.37 1.99
N GLU A 89 9.32 -3.79 2.41
CA GLU A 89 10.50 -2.93 2.29
C GLU A 89 10.69 -2.53 0.82
N GLY A 90 10.92 -1.24 0.58
CA GLY A 90 11.00 -0.62 -0.76
C GLY A 90 9.73 -0.67 -1.62
N ARG A 91 8.58 -1.08 -1.08
CA ARG A 91 7.29 -1.12 -1.79
C ARG A 91 6.41 0.09 -1.46
N VAL A 92 5.60 0.50 -2.43
CA VAL A 92 4.58 1.55 -2.27
C VAL A 92 3.21 0.89 -2.17
N ILE A 93 2.50 1.11 -1.07
CA ILE A 93 1.13 0.63 -0.91
C ILE A 93 0.17 1.55 -1.68
N VAL A 94 -0.58 0.98 -2.61
CA VAL A 94 -1.63 1.67 -3.36
C VAL A 94 -2.96 1.07 -2.96
N GLY A 95 -3.99 1.89 -2.81
CA GLY A 95 -5.29 1.39 -2.38
C GLY A 95 -6.42 2.30 -2.80
N ASN A 96 -7.61 1.70 -2.82
CA ASN A 96 -8.84 2.40 -3.18
C ASN A 96 -9.26 3.43 -2.12
N LEU A 97 -10.42 4.04 -2.39
CA LEU A 97 -10.97 5.11 -1.58
C LEU A 97 -11.27 4.74 -0.12
N MET A 98 -11.38 3.47 0.22
CA MET A 98 -11.78 3.00 1.55
C MET A 98 -10.61 2.98 2.54
N PHE A 99 -9.36 2.97 2.05
CA PHE A 99 -8.14 2.85 2.87
C PHE A 99 -7.55 4.20 3.36
N ARG A 100 -8.34 5.27 3.36
CA ARG A 100 -7.88 6.62 3.75
C ARG A 100 -7.83 6.91 5.25
N GLN A 101 -8.00 5.90 6.09
CA GLN A 101 -8.03 6.13 7.53
C GLN A 101 -6.64 6.54 8.03
N ARG A 102 -6.60 7.54 8.91
CA ARG A 102 -5.34 8.17 9.35
C ARG A 102 -4.40 7.17 10.02
N ASP A 103 -4.95 6.30 10.86
CA ASP A 103 -4.20 5.25 11.56
C ASP A 103 -3.57 4.24 10.60
N LEU A 104 -4.21 3.93 9.47
CA LEU A 104 -3.60 3.12 8.40
C LEU A 104 -2.41 3.84 7.77
N CYS A 105 -2.58 5.11 7.39
CA CYS A 105 -1.50 5.93 6.83
C CYS A 105 -0.32 6.05 7.80
N GLU A 106 -0.59 6.29 9.08
CA GLU A 106 0.42 6.36 10.14
C GLU A 106 1.13 5.02 10.31
N THR A 107 0.40 3.90 10.28
CA THR A 107 0.99 2.56 10.40
C THR A 107 1.93 2.26 9.24
N ILE A 108 1.54 2.59 8.01
CA ILE A 108 2.38 2.42 6.83
C ILE A 108 3.62 3.32 6.95
N GLY A 109 3.44 4.61 7.23
CA GLY A 109 4.53 5.58 7.37
C GLY A 109 5.53 5.22 8.48
N ASN A 110 5.05 4.83 9.66
CA ASN A 110 5.88 4.44 10.80
C ASN A 110 6.69 3.16 10.54
N SER A 111 6.24 2.32 9.61
CA SER A 111 6.99 1.13 9.16
C SER A 111 8.04 1.43 8.08
N GLY A 112 8.29 2.72 7.77
CA GLY A 112 9.25 3.14 6.74
C GLY A 112 8.74 2.92 5.31
N ARG A 113 7.44 2.70 5.14
CA ARG A 113 6.81 2.38 3.85
C ARG A 113 6.11 3.61 3.28
N ASN A 114 6.01 3.65 1.96
CA ASN A 114 5.30 4.71 1.24
C ASN A 114 3.89 4.25 0.87
N PHE A 115 2.96 5.19 0.70
CA PHE A 115 1.61 4.88 0.23
C PHE A 115 1.05 5.95 -0.70
N ILE A 116 0.12 5.54 -1.56
CA ILE A 116 -0.67 6.40 -2.43
C ILE A 116 -2.14 6.02 -2.26
N PHE A 117 -2.91 6.90 -1.64
CA PHE A 117 -4.36 6.79 -1.57
C PHE A 117 -4.98 8.02 -2.20
N GLN A 118 -6.01 7.81 -3.02
CA GLN A 118 -6.79 8.93 -3.58
C GLN A 118 -7.43 9.73 -2.43
N VAL A 119 -7.87 10.97 -2.65
CA VAL A 119 -8.72 11.75 -1.74
C VAL A 119 -9.96 12.21 -2.51
N ASN A 120 -11.14 12.19 -1.87
CA ASN A 120 -12.39 12.63 -2.49
C ASN A 120 -13.21 13.51 -1.52
N GLU A 121 -14.41 13.90 -1.96
CA GLU A 121 -15.33 14.79 -1.24
C GLU A 121 -15.81 14.28 0.12
N ASN A 122 -15.70 12.98 0.40
CA ASN A 122 -16.00 12.40 1.72
C ASN A 122 -15.01 12.85 2.81
N GLN A 123 -13.89 13.48 2.43
CA GLN A 123 -12.93 14.10 3.34
C GLN A 123 -12.76 15.59 2.98
N PRO A 124 -13.79 16.42 3.21
CA PRO A 124 -13.85 17.77 2.64
C PRO A 124 -12.72 18.68 3.12
N ASN A 125 -12.32 18.55 4.39
CA ASN A 125 -11.21 19.33 4.94
C ASN A 125 -9.86 18.89 4.34
N LEU A 126 -9.62 17.58 4.18
CA LEU A 126 -8.38 17.10 3.58
C LEU A 126 -8.31 17.49 2.11
N LEU A 127 -9.40 17.31 1.35
CA LEU A 127 -9.49 17.69 -0.04
C LEU A 127 -9.24 19.20 -0.21
N ARG A 128 -9.89 20.04 0.61
CA ARG A 128 -9.67 21.49 0.59
C ARG A 128 -8.22 21.85 0.89
N ASN A 129 -7.59 21.22 1.88
CA ASN A 129 -6.19 21.49 2.22
C ASN A 129 -5.25 21.12 1.08
N ILE A 130 -5.46 19.95 0.46
CA ILE A 130 -4.71 19.51 -0.73
C ILE A 130 -4.90 20.52 -1.85
N GLN A 131 -6.15 20.86 -2.20
CA GLN A 131 -6.43 21.84 -3.25
C GLN A 131 -5.78 23.18 -2.97
N HIS A 132 -5.83 23.67 -1.74
CA HIS A 132 -5.21 24.94 -1.35
C HIS A 132 -3.67 24.89 -1.46
N GLU A 133 -3.05 23.81 -1.00
CA GLU A 133 -1.59 23.65 -1.03
C GLU A 133 -1.05 23.55 -2.46
N PHE A 134 -1.78 22.86 -3.35
CA PHE A 134 -1.39 22.64 -4.74
C PHE A 134 -1.98 23.68 -5.73
N ALA A 135 -2.76 24.66 -5.27
CA ALA A 135 -3.32 25.74 -6.11
C ALA A 135 -2.33 26.89 -6.38
N ALA A 136 -1.17 26.91 -5.73
CA ALA A 136 -0.14 27.91 -6.00
C ALA A 136 0.67 27.53 -7.25
N ASP A 137 0.59 28.37 -8.28
CA ASP A 137 1.35 28.25 -9.52
C ASP A 137 2.85 27.99 -9.27
N GLY A 138 3.28 26.74 -9.48
CA GLY A 138 4.66 26.41 -9.85
C GLY A 138 5.73 26.37 -8.75
N VAL A 139 5.41 26.60 -7.47
CA VAL A 139 6.39 26.35 -6.39
C VAL A 139 6.21 24.92 -5.89
N ALA A 140 6.89 23.97 -6.54
CA ALA A 140 6.92 22.58 -6.13
C ALA A 140 7.35 22.45 -4.66
N PHE A 141 6.43 22.07 -3.78
CA PHE A 141 6.74 21.68 -2.42
C PHE A 141 7.56 20.39 -2.44
N SER A 142 8.84 20.47 -2.05
CA SER A 142 9.64 19.29 -1.73
C SER A 142 9.36 18.91 -0.26
N PRO A 143 8.82 17.72 0.04
CA PRO A 143 8.62 17.28 1.42
C PRO A 143 9.92 17.13 2.22
N LEU A 144 11.10 17.22 1.57
CA LEU A 144 12.41 17.23 2.19
C LEU A 144 12.94 18.64 2.51
N GLY A 145 12.12 19.69 2.32
CA GLY A 145 12.55 21.07 2.41
C GLY A 145 13.57 21.45 1.32
N PRO A 146 13.96 22.73 1.22
CA PRO A 146 14.99 23.15 0.28
C PRO A 146 16.33 22.53 0.68
N LYS A 147 16.98 21.81 -0.24
CA LYS A 147 18.41 21.47 -0.10
C LYS A 147 19.19 22.79 0.00
N THR A 148 19.62 23.14 1.20
CA THR A 148 20.61 24.20 1.39
C THR A 148 21.91 23.73 0.76
N ALA A 149 22.25 24.27 -0.40
CA ALA A 149 23.61 24.16 -0.92
C ALA A 149 24.57 24.78 0.12
N PRO A 150 25.72 24.15 0.41
CA PRO A 150 26.69 24.74 1.32
C PRO A 150 27.13 26.11 0.79
N LYS A 151 26.90 27.17 1.58
CA LYS A 151 27.44 28.50 1.33
C LYS A 151 28.96 28.43 1.45
N GLY A 152 29.65 28.49 0.31
CA GLY A 152 31.09 28.71 0.25
C GLY A 152 31.86 27.58 -0.43
N ALA A 153 31.82 27.52 -1.75
CA ALA A 153 32.91 26.96 -2.54
C ALA A 153 33.13 27.91 -3.74
N ALA A 154 34.04 28.87 -3.55
CA ALA A 154 34.59 29.63 -4.66
C ALA A 154 35.40 28.66 -5.52
N TYR A 155 35.01 28.48 -6.78
CA TYR A 155 35.86 27.83 -7.77
C TYR A 155 36.73 28.90 -8.42
N PRO A 156 38.07 28.75 -8.42
CA PRO A 156 38.93 29.66 -9.16
C PRO A 156 38.76 29.42 -10.67
N SER A 157 38.67 30.50 -11.43
CA SER A 157 38.72 30.51 -12.89
C SER A 157 40.09 30.01 -13.35
N ALA A 158 40.13 28.89 -14.06
CA ALA A 158 41.32 28.48 -14.80
C ALA A 158 41.48 29.37 -16.05
N SER A 159 42.69 29.90 -16.22
CA SER A 159 43.18 30.57 -17.42
C SER A 159 43.52 29.57 -18.52
#